data_AF-A0A6S7KGW2-F1
#
_entry.id   AF-A0A6S7KGW2-F1
#
_cell.length_a   1.000
_cell.length_b   1.000
_cell.length_c   1.000
_cell.angle_alpha   90.00
_cell.angle_beta   90.00
_cell.angle_gamma   90.00
#
_symmetry.space_group_name_H-M   'P 1'
#
loop_
_entity.id
_entity.type
_entity.pdbx_description
1 polymer ?
#
loop_
_entity_poly.entity_id
_entity_poly.type
_entity_poly.pdbx_seq_one_letter_code
_entity_poly.pdbx_strand_id
1 'polypeptide(L)'
;MSVSQSTNQSETGQDEHEDQDASARSRNPKLTLDHEGIRYERSQQLRRNRSAAKGVVTKKIKKLTELTTSVIDASEARIKAQEFKDVAVKFYLAHADYHVTIMDEYDLQDSEEYFQNETQRIEAFKRTLADWIHSLSNPNPSPL
;
A
#
# COMPACT_ATOMS: atom_id res chain seq x y z
N MET A 1 72.52 -43.20 46.70
CA MET A 1 71.34 -42.63 47.37
C MET A 1 71.56 -41.13 47.46
N SER A 2 70.58 -40.40 46.93
CA SER A 2 70.31 -38.97 46.78
C SER A 2 71.34 -37.93 47.24
N VAL A 3 71.75 -37.09 46.29
CA VAL A 3 72.42 -35.81 46.50
C VAL A 3 71.33 -34.74 46.68
N SER A 4 71.39 -33.99 47.78
CA SER A 4 70.56 -32.81 48.03
C SER A 4 71.32 -31.55 47.61
N GLN A 5 70.72 -30.67 46.83
CA GLN A 5 71.05 -29.24 46.82
C GLN A 5 69.78 -28.42 46.57
N SER A 6 69.38 -27.65 47.59
CA SER A 6 68.57 -26.44 47.44
C SER A 6 69.53 -25.26 47.24
N THR A 7 69.23 -24.33 46.33
CA THR A 7 69.50 -22.90 46.55
C THR A 7 68.62 -22.05 45.62
N ASN A 8 67.96 -21.05 46.22
CA ASN A 8 67.21 -19.98 45.56
C ASN A 8 68.14 -19.02 44.81
N GLN A 9 67.62 -18.33 43.78
CA GLN A 9 67.83 -16.89 43.59
C GLN A 9 66.84 -16.30 42.59
N SER A 10 66.35 -15.11 42.93
CA SER A 10 65.46 -14.23 42.19
C SER A 10 66.28 -13.12 41.55
N GLU A 11 65.90 -12.63 40.36
CA GLU A 11 66.09 -11.23 39.87
C GLU A 11 65.48 -11.15 38.45
N THR A 12 64.33 -10.48 38.30
CA THR A 12 64.13 -9.08 37.82
C THR A 12 64.32 -8.88 36.32
N GLY A 13 63.25 -8.38 35.69
CA GLY A 13 63.24 -7.86 34.33
C GLY A 13 61.81 -7.60 33.86
N GLN A 14 61.24 -6.48 34.29
CA GLN A 14 60.10 -5.86 33.62
C GLN A 14 60.58 -5.35 32.26
N ASP A 15 59.83 -5.58 31.18
CA ASP A 15 59.35 -4.53 30.28
C ASP A 15 58.50 -5.14 29.14
N GLU A 16 57.22 -4.76 29.19
CA GLU A 16 56.31 -4.35 28.11
C GLU A 16 56.53 -4.90 26.69
N HIS A 17 55.51 -5.58 26.14
CA HIS A 17 54.88 -5.18 24.88
C HIS A 17 53.54 -5.89 24.66
N GLU A 18 52.55 -5.08 24.28
CA GLU A 18 51.21 -5.39 23.82
C GLU A 18 51.22 -6.37 22.62
N ASP A 19 50.23 -7.26 22.53
CA ASP A 19 49.20 -7.20 21.48
C ASP A 19 48.40 -8.51 21.35
N GLN A 20 47.08 -8.33 21.32
CA GLN A 20 46.12 -9.00 20.44
C GLN A 20 46.00 -10.53 20.51
N ASP A 21 44.89 -10.99 21.11
CA ASP A 21 44.05 -11.97 20.40
C ASP A 21 42.56 -11.63 20.57
N ALA A 22 42.04 -10.98 19.53
CA ALA A 22 40.66 -10.65 19.35
C ALA A 22 39.85 -11.92 19.03
N SER A 23 39.42 -12.67 20.04
CA SER A 23 38.32 -13.64 19.85
C SER A 23 36.97 -12.93 19.91
N ALA A 24 36.78 -11.96 19.01
CA ALA A 24 35.44 -11.52 18.62
C ALA A 24 34.76 -12.73 17.98
N ARG A 25 33.96 -13.47 18.76
CA ARG A 25 32.95 -14.36 18.22
C ARG A 25 31.99 -13.50 17.41
N SER A 26 32.33 -13.31 16.14
CA SER A 26 31.44 -12.80 15.11
C SER A 26 30.31 -13.82 14.96
N ARG A 27 29.35 -13.75 15.87
CA ARG A 27 28.01 -14.25 15.62
C ARG A 27 27.46 -13.31 14.57
N ASN A 28 27.69 -13.63 13.30
CA ASN A 28 26.86 -13.14 12.21
C ASN A 28 25.42 -13.52 12.59
N PRO A 29 24.56 -12.58 13.02
CA PRO A 29 23.15 -12.88 13.08
C PRO A 29 22.77 -13.14 11.62
N LYS A 30 22.08 -14.24 11.36
CA LYS A 30 21.52 -14.53 10.03
C LYS A 30 20.46 -13.44 9.77
N LEU A 31 20.93 -12.29 9.29
CA LEU A 31 20.20 -11.05 9.01
C LEU A 31 19.55 -11.12 7.63
N THR A 32 19.17 -12.31 7.18
CA THR A 32 17.99 -12.42 6.33
C THR A 32 16.79 -12.19 7.24
N LEU A 33 16.65 -10.95 7.75
CA LEU A 33 15.35 -10.39 8.11
C LEU A 33 14.41 -10.79 6.99
N ASP A 34 13.24 -11.31 7.33
CA ASP A 34 12.27 -11.90 6.42
C ASP A 34 11.72 -10.84 5.43
N HIS A 35 12.56 -10.42 4.48
CA HIS A 35 12.26 -9.41 3.48
C HIS A 35 11.09 -9.88 2.62
N GLU A 36 10.94 -11.19 2.44
CA GLU A 36 9.81 -11.77 1.75
C GLU A 36 8.53 -11.60 2.57
N GLY A 37 8.56 -11.90 3.87
CA GLY A 37 7.45 -11.62 4.80
C GLY A 37 7.06 -10.14 4.80
N ILE A 38 8.02 -9.21 4.87
CA ILE A 38 7.75 -7.77 4.82
C ILE A 38 7.09 -7.37 3.48
N ARG A 39 7.58 -7.89 2.35
CA ARG A 39 7.01 -7.64 1.02
C ARG A 39 5.58 -8.18 0.93
N TYR A 40 5.37 -9.39 1.43
CA TYR A 40 4.07 -10.04 1.47
C TYR A 40 3.07 -9.23 2.31
N GLU A 41 3.43 -8.86 3.53
CA GLU A 41 2.57 -8.04 4.40
C GLU A 41 2.22 -6.68 3.76
N ARG A 42 3.20 -6.04 3.13
CA ARG A 42 2.99 -4.78 2.40
C ARG A 42 2.01 -4.96 1.24
N SER A 43 2.18 -6.00 0.42
CA SER A 43 1.26 -6.32 -0.68
C SER A 43 -0.15 -6.55 -0.16
N GLN A 44 -0.31 -7.32 0.92
CA GLN A 44 -1.61 -7.57 1.55
C GLN A 44 -2.25 -6.29 2.09
N GLN A 45 -1.47 -5.36 2.65
CA GLN A 45 -1.98 -4.06 3.06
C GLN A 45 -2.46 -3.23 1.86
N LEU A 46 -1.70 -3.19 0.76
CA LEU A 46 -2.08 -2.49 -0.46
C LEU A 46 -3.36 -3.09 -1.09
N ARG A 47 -3.51 -4.42 -1.07
CA ARG A 47 -4.74 -5.11 -1.48
C ARG A 47 -5.95 -4.68 -0.67
N ARG A 48 -5.80 -4.55 0.65
CA ARG A 48 -6.85 -4.04 1.56
C ARG A 48 -7.18 -2.59 1.25
N ASN A 49 -6.18 -1.75 1.00
CA ASN A 49 -6.38 -0.34 0.62
C ASN A 49 -7.17 -0.23 -0.69
N ARG A 50 -6.83 -1.01 -1.72
CA ARG A 50 -7.57 -1.10 -2.98
C ARG A 50 -9.04 -1.50 -2.74
N SER A 51 -9.24 -2.55 -1.94
CA SER A 51 -10.59 -3.04 -1.60
C SER A 51 -11.41 -2.00 -0.83
N ALA A 52 -10.79 -1.29 0.11
CA ALA A 52 -11.43 -0.20 0.84
C ALA A 52 -11.81 0.95 -0.09
N ALA A 53 -10.92 1.37 -0.99
CA ALA A 53 -11.19 2.41 -1.97
C ALA A 53 -12.36 2.05 -2.90
N LYS A 54 -12.42 0.80 -3.41
CA LYS A 54 -13.60 0.29 -4.13
C LYS A 54 -14.88 0.37 -3.30
N GLY A 55 -14.80 0.02 -2.02
CA GLY A 55 -15.91 0.14 -1.09
C GLY A 55 -16.45 1.58 -1.00
N VAL A 56 -15.56 2.57 -0.94
CA VAL A 56 -15.92 3.99 -0.95
C VAL A 56 -16.56 4.39 -2.28
N VAL A 57 -16.01 3.97 -3.43
CA VAL A 57 -16.61 4.19 -4.75
C VAL A 57 -18.04 3.64 -4.79
N THR A 58 -18.23 2.38 -4.38
CA THR A 58 -19.55 1.72 -4.40
C THR A 58 -20.57 2.45 -3.53
N LYS A 59 -20.16 2.85 -2.30
CA LYS A 59 -21.01 3.65 -1.41
C LYS A 59 -21.38 5.00 -2.04
N LYS A 60 -20.44 5.65 -2.72
CA LYS A 60 -20.66 6.93 -3.38
C LYS A 60 -21.61 6.80 -4.57
N ILE A 61 -21.46 5.75 -5.39
CA ILE A 61 -22.42 5.43 -6.47
C ILE A 61 -23.82 5.30 -5.89
N LYS A 62 -24.01 4.44 -4.88
CA LYS A 62 -25.32 4.23 -4.26
C LYS A 62 -25.94 5.54 -3.75
N LYS A 63 -25.17 6.32 -2.98
CA LYS A 63 -25.63 7.61 -2.45
C LYS A 63 -26.05 8.60 -3.55
N LEU A 64 -25.30 8.63 -4.66
CA LEU A 64 -25.61 9.54 -5.77
C LEU A 64 -26.79 9.06 -6.60
N THR A 65 -26.95 7.75 -6.79
CA THR A 65 -28.16 7.17 -7.38
C THR A 65 -29.41 7.49 -6.55
N GLU A 66 -29.31 7.50 -5.22
CA GLU A 66 -30.43 7.90 -4.35
C GLU A 66 -30.73 9.41 -4.44
N LEU A 67 -29.72 10.24 -4.75
CA LEU A 67 -29.89 11.69 -4.88
C LEU A 67 -30.55 12.11 -6.20
N THR A 68 -30.56 11.27 -7.24
CA THR A 68 -31.21 11.63 -8.52
C THR A 68 -32.73 11.77 -8.41
N THR A 69 -33.34 11.24 -7.35
CA THR A 69 -34.76 11.38 -7.03
C THR A 69 -35.05 12.52 -6.05
N SER A 70 -34.01 13.19 -5.55
CA SER A 70 -34.12 14.30 -4.61
C SER A 70 -34.19 15.65 -5.34
N VAL A 71 -34.80 16.66 -4.70
CA VAL A 71 -34.81 18.02 -5.22
C VAL A 71 -33.50 18.70 -4.87
N ILE A 72 -32.52 18.61 -5.76
CA ILE A 72 -31.28 19.39 -5.71
C ILE A 72 -31.10 20.19 -6.99
N ASP A 73 -30.35 21.28 -6.91
CA ASP A 73 -30.01 22.07 -8.09
C ASP A 73 -28.77 21.53 -8.84
N ALA A 74 -28.55 22.07 -10.04
CA ALA A 74 -27.43 21.67 -10.89
C ALA A 74 -26.05 22.01 -10.29
N SER A 75 -25.94 23.02 -9.42
CA SER A 75 -24.68 23.41 -8.78
C SER A 75 -24.28 22.37 -7.74
N GLU A 76 -25.21 21.97 -6.88
CA GLU A 76 -25.00 20.92 -5.90
C GLU A 76 -24.66 19.58 -6.58
N ALA A 77 -25.40 19.23 -7.64
CA ALA A 77 -25.13 18.03 -8.43
C ALA A 77 -23.68 18.00 -8.99
N ARG A 78 -23.16 19.14 -9.46
CA ARG A 78 -21.77 19.27 -9.96
C ARG A 78 -20.73 19.06 -8.85
N ILE A 79 -20.95 19.63 -7.66
CA ILE A 79 -20.07 19.41 -6.50
C ILE A 79 -20.01 17.93 -6.17
N LYS A 80 -21.18 17.27 -6.11
CA LYS A 80 -21.28 15.84 -5.83
C LYS A 80 -20.64 14.96 -6.91
N ALA A 81 -20.74 15.33 -8.18
CA ALA A 81 -20.04 14.65 -9.26
C ALA A 81 -18.52 14.82 -9.17
N GLN A 82 -18.03 15.98 -8.74
CA GLN A 82 -16.60 16.18 -8.49
C GLN A 82 -16.11 15.32 -7.32
N GLU A 83 -16.84 15.30 -6.19
CA GLU A 83 -16.53 14.42 -5.05
C GLU A 83 -16.46 12.93 -5.48
N PHE A 84 -17.29 12.51 -6.45
CA PHE A 84 -17.22 11.16 -7.00
C PHE A 84 -15.96 10.92 -7.84
N LYS A 85 -15.57 11.87 -8.69
CA LYS A 85 -14.32 11.78 -9.48
C LYS A 85 -13.11 11.63 -8.56
N ASP A 86 -13.04 12.41 -7.48
CA ASP A 86 -11.92 12.35 -6.54
C ASP A 86 -11.82 10.98 -5.85
N VAL A 87 -12.97 10.38 -5.50
CA VAL A 87 -13.03 9.02 -4.94
C VAL A 87 -12.62 7.97 -5.98
N ALA A 88 -13.00 8.13 -7.24
CA ALA A 88 -12.58 7.24 -8.33
C ALA A 88 -11.05 7.29 -8.52
N VAL A 89 -10.45 8.48 -8.52
CA VAL A 89 -8.98 8.65 -8.61
C VAL A 89 -8.27 7.91 -7.47
N LYS A 90 -8.78 8.00 -6.23
CA LYS A 90 -8.21 7.25 -5.10
C LYS A 90 -8.24 5.74 -5.30
N PHE A 91 -9.30 5.22 -5.93
CA PHE A 91 -9.36 3.81 -6.30
C PHE A 91 -8.33 3.45 -7.38
N TYR A 92 -8.17 4.28 -8.41
CA TYR A 92 -7.17 4.04 -9.46
C TYR A 92 -5.75 4.02 -8.91
N LEU A 93 -5.40 4.96 -8.04
CA LEU A 93 -4.09 5.00 -7.38
C LEU A 93 -3.88 3.77 -6.48
N ALA A 94 -4.86 3.43 -5.64
CA ALA A 94 -4.76 2.25 -4.77
C ALA A 94 -4.66 0.93 -5.57
N HIS A 95 -5.29 0.87 -6.76
CA HIS A 95 -5.11 -0.25 -7.67
C HIS A 95 -3.67 -0.29 -8.19
N ALA A 96 -3.16 0.81 -8.75
CA ALA A 96 -1.81 0.87 -9.29
C ALA A 96 -0.76 0.48 -8.23
N ASP A 97 -0.88 1.03 -7.01
CA ASP A 97 0.02 0.72 -5.90
C ASP A 97 0.02 -0.77 -5.54
N TYR A 98 -1.15 -1.43 -5.55
CA TYR A 98 -1.22 -2.88 -5.30
C TYR A 98 -0.71 -3.68 -6.49
N HIS A 99 -1.09 -3.32 -7.70
CA HIS A 99 -0.83 -4.08 -8.91
C HIS A 99 0.67 -4.24 -9.18
N VAL A 100 1.46 -3.19 -8.95
CA VAL A 100 2.94 -3.25 -9.09
C VAL A 100 3.64 -4.17 -8.08
N THR A 101 2.93 -4.65 -7.05
CA THR A 101 3.49 -5.61 -6.08
C THR A 101 3.31 -7.07 -6.48
N ILE A 102 2.50 -7.34 -7.51
CA ILE A 102 2.19 -8.68 -7.96
C ILE A 102 3.34 -9.18 -8.84
N MET A 103 3.86 -10.38 -8.54
CA MET A 103 4.94 -11.00 -9.30
C MET A 103 4.46 -12.16 -10.19
N ASP A 104 3.36 -12.79 -9.81
CA ASP A 104 2.79 -13.90 -10.56
C ASP A 104 1.94 -13.38 -11.73
N GLU A 105 2.16 -13.92 -12.91
CA GLU A 105 1.52 -13.46 -14.14
C GLU A 105 0.00 -13.71 -14.14
N TYR A 106 -0.45 -14.83 -13.56
CA TYR A 106 -1.88 -15.13 -13.47
C TYR A 106 -2.57 -14.16 -12.51
N ASP A 107 -1.98 -13.92 -11.34
CA ASP A 107 -2.50 -12.93 -10.39
C ASP A 107 -2.47 -11.50 -10.97
N LEU A 108 -1.48 -11.19 -11.83
CA LEU A 108 -1.36 -9.90 -12.51
C LEU A 108 -2.53 -9.73 -13.49
N GLN A 109 -2.78 -10.73 -14.33
CA GLN A 109 -3.90 -10.74 -15.27
C GLN A 109 -5.24 -10.62 -14.54
N ASP A 110 -5.47 -11.40 -13.49
CA ASP A 110 -6.68 -11.35 -12.67
C ASP A 110 -6.88 -9.96 -12.03
N SER A 111 -5.79 -9.35 -11.57
CA SER A 111 -5.82 -8.02 -11.00
C SER A 111 -6.19 -6.95 -12.04
N GLU A 112 -5.67 -7.06 -13.25
CA GLU A 112 -5.97 -6.13 -14.36
C GLU A 112 -7.42 -6.29 -14.83
N GLU A 113 -7.90 -7.53 -15.05
CA GLU A 113 -9.30 -7.78 -15.43
C GLU A 113 -10.27 -7.20 -14.40
N TYR A 114 -9.99 -7.43 -13.12
CA TYR A 114 -10.76 -6.83 -12.04
C TYR A 114 -10.81 -5.29 -12.13
N PHE A 115 -9.67 -4.66 -12.44
CA PHE A 115 -9.58 -3.21 -12.55
C PHE A 115 -10.36 -2.66 -13.74
N GLN A 116 -10.28 -3.32 -14.89
CA GLN A 116 -11.01 -2.92 -16.08
C GLN A 116 -12.53 -3.00 -15.84
N ASN A 117 -12.99 -4.09 -15.22
CA ASN A 117 -14.41 -4.25 -14.88
C ASN A 117 -14.93 -3.13 -13.97
N GLU A 118 -14.20 -2.79 -12.90
CA GLU A 118 -14.60 -1.67 -12.03
C GLU A 118 -14.46 -0.31 -12.71
N THR A 119 -13.45 -0.12 -13.55
CA THR A 119 -13.25 1.14 -14.30
C THR A 119 -14.39 1.37 -15.28
N GLN A 120 -14.79 0.35 -16.05
CA GLN A 120 -15.95 0.44 -16.94
C GLN A 120 -17.22 0.84 -16.19
N ARG A 121 -17.47 0.23 -15.02
CA ARG A 121 -18.60 0.58 -14.16
C ARG A 121 -18.54 2.03 -13.67
N ILE A 122 -17.36 2.50 -13.27
CA ILE A 122 -17.14 3.89 -12.83
C ILE A 122 -17.39 4.87 -13.99
N GLU A 123 -16.83 4.60 -15.18
CA GLU A 123 -17.00 5.46 -16.35
C GLU A 123 -18.45 5.51 -16.83
N ALA A 124 -19.16 4.38 -16.82
CA ALA A 124 -20.58 4.35 -17.10
C ALA A 124 -21.36 5.27 -16.12
N PHE A 125 -21.04 5.20 -14.83
CA PHE A 125 -21.69 6.06 -13.84
C PHE A 125 -21.33 7.55 -13.99
N LYS A 126 -20.08 7.88 -14.38
CA LYS A 126 -19.71 9.27 -14.71
C LYS A 126 -20.56 9.86 -15.83
N ARG A 127 -20.89 9.06 -16.86
CA ARG A 127 -21.79 9.47 -17.94
C ARG A 127 -23.21 9.71 -17.42
N THR A 128 -23.75 8.77 -16.64
CA THR A 128 -25.06 8.94 -15.99
C THR A 128 -25.15 10.22 -15.15
N LEU A 129 -24.09 10.56 -14.40
CA LEU A 129 -24.04 11.80 -13.64
C LEU A 129 -24.02 13.04 -14.55
N ALA A 130 -23.29 13.00 -15.66
CA ALA A 130 -23.25 14.11 -16.61
C ALA A 130 -24.62 14.34 -17.26
N ASP A 131 -25.31 13.27 -17.66
CA ASP A 131 -26.65 13.34 -18.25
C ASP A 131 -27.68 13.91 -17.25
N TRP A 132 -27.61 13.47 -15.99
CA TRP A 132 -28.46 13.99 -14.92
C TRP A 132 -28.19 15.47 -14.63
N ILE A 133 -26.93 15.91 -14.58
CA ILE A 133 -26.59 17.34 -14.40
C ILE A 133 -27.10 18.17 -15.59
N HIS A 134 -27.03 17.61 -16.80
CA HIS A 134 -27.54 18.27 -18.00
C HIS A 134 -29.06 18.47 -17.93
N SER A 135 -29.81 17.45 -17.50
CA SER A 135 -31.27 17.56 -17.37
C SER A 135 -31.70 18.56 -16.29
N LEU A 136 -30.93 18.72 -15.21
CA LEU A 136 -31.16 19.76 -14.20
C LEU A 136 -30.85 21.17 -14.72
N SER A 137 -29.87 21.31 -15.62
CA SER A 137 -29.45 22.61 -16.16
C SER A 137 -30.37 23.09 -17.29
N ASN A 138 -30.95 22.15 -18.04
CA ASN A 138 -31.83 22.39 -19.17
C ASN A 138 -33.14 21.62 -18.98
N PRO A 139 -34.02 22.02 -18.04
CA PRO A 139 -35.35 21.45 -17.97
C PRO A 139 -36.06 21.81 -19.27
N ASN A 140 -36.24 20.83 -20.15
CA ASN A 140 -36.87 21.02 -21.44
C ASN A 140 -38.24 21.72 -21.20
N PRO A 141 -38.54 22.89 -21.79
CA PRO A 141 -39.87 23.46 -21.71
C PRO A 141 -40.79 22.51 -22.48
N SER A 142 -41.76 21.91 -21.80
CA SER A 142 -42.78 21.06 -22.43
C SER A 142 -43.36 21.77 -23.66
N PRO A 143 -43.57 21.07 -24.79
CA PRO A 143 -44.33 21.64 -25.88
C PRO A 143 -45.79 21.81 -25.43
N LEU A 144 -46.30 23.03 -25.59
CA LEU A 144 -47.71 23.40 -25.40
C LEU A 144 -48.61 22.67 -26.42
#